data_AF-G1WF33-F1
#
_entry.id   AF-G1WF33-F1
#
_cell.length_a   1.000
_cell.length_b   1.000
_cell.length_c   1.000
_cell.angle_alpha   90.00
_cell.angle_beta   90.00
_cell.angle_gamma   90.00
#
_symmetry.space_group_name_H-M   'P 1'
#
loop_
_entity.id
_entity.type
_entity.pdbx_description
1 polymer ?
#
loop_
_entity_poly.entity_id
_entity_poly.type
_entity_poly.pdbx_seq_one_letter_code
_entity_poly.pdbx_strand_id
1 'polypeptide(L)'
;MGVDILASVGTPLKSMLCGIVVEARDTKGDLGIVVTVKSKDKDGIDIWIKYCHLQSFSVSKNTKVMHGEIIGLTGNTGNARNILSQYRHVHIEASRDGIFYGGKKKSRSRTVYEN
;
A
#
# COMPACT_ATOMS: atom_id res chain seq x y z
N MET A 1 -2.86 5.12 9.90
CA MET A 1 -4.11 5.90 9.82
C MET A 1 -4.19 6.40 8.40
N GLY A 2 -5.33 6.20 7.74
CA GLY A 2 -5.50 6.47 6.32
C GLY A 2 -6.97 6.58 5.95
N VAL A 3 -7.24 6.64 4.66
CA VAL A 3 -8.58 6.70 4.08
C VAL A 3 -8.83 5.46 3.24
N ASP A 4 -10.01 4.86 3.40
CA ASP A 4 -10.46 3.74 2.58
C ASP A 4 -11.36 4.23 1.45
N ILE A 5 -11.01 3.88 0.22
CA ILE A 5 -11.81 4.19 -0.97
C ILE A 5 -12.35 2.89 -1.56
N LEU A 6 -13.66 2.79 -1.70
CA LEU A 6 -14.31 1.60 -2.27
C LEU A 6 -13.73 1.25 -3.64
N ALA A 7 -13.33 0.00 -3.80
CA ALA A 7 -12.77 -0.52 -5.02
C ALA A 7 -12.97 -2.03 -5.11
N SER A 8 -13.50 -2.50 -6.24
CA SER A 8 -13.53 -3.94 -6.53
C SER A 8 -12.10 -4.47 -6.66
N VAL A 9 -11.85 -5.69 -6.19
CA VAL A 9 -10.57 -6.38 -6.40
C VAL A 9 -10.25 -6.46 -7.90
N GLY A 10 -9.00 -6.19 -8.28
CA GLY A 10 -8.56 -6.19 -9.68
C GLY A 10 -8.79 -4.86 -10.41
N THR A 11 -9.32 -3.83 -9.75
CA THR A 11 -9.43 -2.49 -10.36
C THR A 11 -8.02 -1.91 -10.58
N PRO A 12 -7.71 -1.32 -11.75
CA PRO A 12 -6.45 -0.64 -11.97
C PRO A 12 -6.20 0.47 -10.94
N LEU A 13 -5.13 0.32 -10.16
CA LEU A 13 -4.71 1.34 -9.20
C LEU A 13 -3.72 2.28 -9.87
N LYS A 14 -4.02 3.59 -9.82
CA LYS A 14 -3.20 4.64 -10.43
C LYS A 14 -2.46 5.45 -9.36
N SER A 15 -1.24 5.89 -9.68
CA SER A 15 -0.50 6.82 -8.82
C SER A 15 -1.22 8.18 -8.75
N MET A 16 -1.45 8.68 -7.53
CA MET A 16 -2.06 9.99 -7.29
C MET A 16 -1.17 11.16 -7.70
N LEU A 17 0.16 11.01 -7.63
CA LEU A 17 1.14 12.04 -7.95
C LEU A 17 2.31 11.46 -8.76
N CYS A 18 3.03 12.33 -9.46
CA CYS A 18 4.35 12.00 -10.00
C CYS A 18 5.34 11.78 -8.85
N GLY A 19 6.21 10.77 -8.97
CA GLY A 19 7.16 10.49 -7.91
C GLY A 19 8.06 9.30 -8.17
N ILE A 20 8.69 8.81 -7.11
CA ILE A 20 9.57 7.65 -7.12
C ILE A 20 9.00 6.62 -6.14
N VAL A 21 8.84 5.39 -6.60
CA VAL A 21 8.44 4.26 -5.75
C VAL A 21 9.56 3.97 -4.75
N VAL A 22 9.28 4.08 -3.45
CA VAL A 22 10.24 3.79 -2.37
C VAL A 22 10.02 2.43 -1.74
N GLU A 23 8.85 1.83 -1.95
CA GLU A 23 8.47 0.51 -1.45
C GLU A 23 7.45 -0.12 -2.41
N ALA A 24 7.67 -1.38 -2.80
CA ALA A 24 6.70 -2.22 -3.51
C ALA A 24 6.93 -3.67 -3.07
N ARG A 25 6.10 -4.18 -2.16
CA ARG A 25 6.30 -5.51 -1.55
C ARG A 25 5.04 -6.02 -0.85
N ASP A 26 5.02 -7.31 -0.56
CA ASP A 26 4.12 -7.88 0.44
C ASP A 26 4.68 -7.65 1.85
N THR A 27 3.91 -6.99 2.72
CA THR A 27 4.30 -6.76 4.12
C THR A 27 4.21 -8.01 4.98
N LYS A 28 3.49 -9.04 4.51
CA LYS A 28 3.08 -10.24 5.28
C LYS A 28 2.35 -9.90 6.58
N GLY A 29 1.90 -8.65 6.73
CA GLY A 29 1.18 -8.13 7.90
C GLY A 29 -0.18 -7.58 7.52
N ASP A 30 -0.73 -6.73 8.39
CA ASP A 30 -2.08 -6.20 8.25
C ASP A 30 -2.27 -5.40 6.96
N LEU A 31 -1.26 -4.65 6.52
CA LEU A 31 -1.34 -3.83 5.30
C LEU A 31 -1.34 -4.65 4.00
N GLY A 32 -0.99 -5.94 4.06
CA GLY A 32 -0.91 -6.79 2.88
C GLY A 32 0.16 -6.35 1.89
N ILE A 33 -0.15 -6.40 0.61
CA ILE A 33 0.69 -5.90 -0.47
C ILE A 33 0.57 -4.38 -0.53
N VAL A 34 1.72 -3.71 -0.56
CA VAL A 34 1.81 -2.25 -0.55
C VAL A 34 2.67 -1.72 -1.68
N VAL A 35 2.33 -0.51 -2.13
CA VAL A 35 3.21 0.37 -2.91
C VAL A 35 3.28 1.72 -2.20
N THR A 36 4.47 2.29 -2.00
CA THR A 36 4.65 3.64 -1.47
C THR A 36 5.39 4.50 -2.48
N VAL A 37 4.83 5.65 -2.84
CA VAL A 37 5.43 6.63 -3.76
C VAL A 37 5.83 7.88 -2.99
N LYS A 38 7.11 8.25 -3.05
CA LYS A 38 7.60 9.55 -2.60
C LYS A 38 7.39 10.57 -3.71
N SER A 39 6.70 11.65 -3.41
CA SER A 39 6.32 12.73 -4.33
C SER A 39 6.60 14.10 -3.71
N LYS A 40 6.29 15.16 -4.45
CA LYS A 40 6.22 16.54 -3.97
C LYS A 40 4.78 17.01 -3.97
N ASP A 41 4.38 17.77 -2.96
CA ASP A 41 3.12 18.52 -3.00
C ASP A 41 3.25 19.81 -3.83
N LYS A 42 2.19 20.63 -3.83
CA LYS A 42 2.15 21.90 -4.57
C LYS A 42 3.22 22.92 -4.14
N ASP A 43 3.74 22.80 -2.92
CA ASP A 43 4.72 23.73 -2.34
C ASP A 43 6.15 23.14 -2.41
N GLY A 44 6.34 22.00 -3.09
CA GLY A 44 7.63 21.33 -3.22
C GLY A 44 8.07 20.54 -1.96
N ILE A 45 7.17 20.38 -0.99
CA ILE A 45 7.42 19.64 0.24
C ILE A 45 7.24 18.15 -0.05
N ASP A 46 8.12 17.32 0.53
CA ASP A 46 8.00 15.87 0.35
C ASP A 46 6.66 15.35 0.92
N ILE A 47 6.10 14.37 0.22
CA ILE A 47 4.95 13.59 0.67
C ILE A 47 5.12 12.14 0.23
N TRP A 48 4.80 11.21 1.11
CA TRP A 48 4.78 9.78 0.82
C TRP A 48 3.34 9.31 0.81
N ILE A 49 2.93 8.66 -0.27
CA ILE A 49 1.59 8.09 -0.43
C ILE A 49 1.75 6.58 -0.47
N LYS A 50 1.14 5.88 0.49
CA LYS A 50 1.13 4.42 0.59
C LYS A 50 -0.24 3.89 0.19
N TYR A 51 -0.25 2.94 -0.73
CA TYR A 51 -1.42 2.19 -1.16
C TYR A 51 -1.32 0.77 -0.60
N CYS A 52 -2.35 0.31 0.09
CA CYS A 52 -2.36 -0.95 0.83
C CYS A 52 -3.43 -1.93 0.33
N HIS A 53 -3.38 -3.16 0.85
CA HIS A 53 -4.30 -4.26 0.56
C HIS A 53 -4.32 -4.69 -0.91
N LEU A 54 -3.29 -4.38 -1.69
CA LEU A 54 -3.28 -4.60 -3.15
C LEU A 54 -3.35 -6.09 -3.50
N GLN A 55 -3.83 -6.40 -4.70
CA GLN A 55 -3.73 -7.76 -5.27
C GLN A 55 -2.34 -7.98 -5.86
N SER A 56 -1.82 -6.96 -6.55
CA SER A 56 -0.53 -7.00 -7.22
C SER A 56 -0.01 -5.58 -7.45
N PHE A 57 1.29 -5.45 -7.70
CA PHE A 57 1.94 -4.24 -8.18
C PHE A 57 2.65 -4.52 -9.51
N SER A 58 2.76 -3.49 -10.35
CA SER A 58 3.47 -3.53 -11.65
C SER A 58 4.78 -2.74 -11.65
N VAL A 59 5.15 -2.17 -10.50
CA VAL A 59 6.33 -1.32 -10.31
C VAL A 59 7.26 -1.89 -9.24
N SER A 60 8.52 -1.42 -9.22
CA SER A 60 9.52 -1.81 -8.23
C SER A 60 10.13 -0.58 -7.55
N LYS A 61 10.91 -0.80 -6.50
CA LYS A 61 11.64 0.30 -5.84
C LYS A 61 12.54 1.02 -6.85
N ASN A 62 12.56 2.35 -6.77
CA ASN A 62 13.25 3.28 -7.66
C ASN A 62 12.58 3.51 -9.03
N THR A 63 11.44 2.87 -9.33
CA THR A 63 10.64 3.22 -10.51
C THR A 63 10.13 4.66 -10.37
N LYS A 64 10.36 5.49 -11.41
CA LYS A 64 9.70 6.80 -11.55
C LYS A 64 8.30 6.56 -12.11
N VAL A 65 7.30 7.20 -11.52
CA VAL A 65 5.90 7.10 -11.94
C VAL A 65 5.31 8.47 -12.22
N MET A 66 4.41 8.54 -13.18
CA MET A 66 3.62 9.74 -13.49
C MET A 66 2.27 9.72 -12.76
N HIS A 67 1.67 10.91 -12.59
CA HIS A 67 0.27 11.02 -12.19
C HIS A 67 -0.62 10.22 -13.15
N GLY A 68 -1.50 9.39 -12.60
CA GLY A 68 -2.43 8.56 -13.37
C GLY A 68 -1.82 7.27 -13.94
N GLU A 69 -0.52 7.03 -13.79
CA GLU A 69 0.12 5.80 -14.21
C GLU A 69 -0.35 4.60 -13.38
N ILE A 70 -0.61 3.47 -14.02
CA ILE A 70 -1.05 2.25 -13.34
C ILE A 70 0.15 1.62 -12.62
N ILE A 71 0.05 1.53 -11.29
CA ILE A 71 1.11 0.99 -10.42
C ILE A 71 0.77 -0.39 -9.84
N GLY A 72 -0.44 -0.88 -10.08
CA GLY A 72 -0.89 -2.18 -9.60
C GLY A 72 -2.39 -2.38 -9.75
N LEU A 73 -2.90 -3.36 -9.01
CA LEU A 73 -4.32 -3.70 -8.94
C LEU A 73 -4.78 -3.65 -7.48
N THR A 74 -5.95 -3.06 -7.24
CA THR A 74 -6.62 -3.09 -5.94
C THR A 74 -6.90 -4.54 -5.52
N GLY A 75 -7.00 -4.79 -4.22
CA GLY A 75 -7.12 -6.14 -3.70
C GLY A 75 -7.84 -6.20 -2.36
N ASN A 76 -7.56 -7.29 -1.65
CA ASN A 76 -8.00 -7.53 -0.28
C ASN A 76 -6.91 -8.26 0.52
N THR A 77 -5.63 -7.99 0.25
CA THR A 77 -4.55 -8.67 1.00
C THR A 77 -4.38 -8.05 2.39
N GLY A 78 -3.69 -8.77 3.29
CA GLY A 78 -3.55 -8.35 4.68
C GLY A 78 -4.82 -8.61 5.50
N ASN A 79 -5.15 -7.72 6.44
CA ASN A 79 -6.33 -7.87 7.29
C ASN A 79 -7.65 -7.58 6.54
N ALA A 80 -7.59 -6.98 5.35
CA ALA A 80 -8.74 -6.76 4.47
C ALA A 80 -9.28 -8.06 3.83
N ARG A 81 -8.63 -9.21 4.01
CA ARG A 81 -9.00 -10.47 3.32
C ARG A 81 -10.40 -10.96 3.64
N ASN A 82 -10.90 -10.68 4.84
CA ASN A 82 -12.15 -11.20 5.38
C ASN A 82 -13.32 -10.20 5.33
N ILE A 83 -13.15 -9.04 4.69
CA ILE A 83 -14.25 -8.07 4.54
C ILE A 83 -15.22 -8.52 3.42
N LEU A 84 -16.51 -8.19 3.60
CA LEU A 84 -17.52 -8.47 2.58
C LEU A 84 -17.17 -7.77 1.26
N SER A 85 -17.55 -8.37 0.13
CA SER A 85 -17.21 -7.89 -1.21
C SER A 85 -17.63 -6.43 -1.45
N GLN A 86 -18.80 -6.04 -0.93
CA GLN A 86 -19.33 -4.68 -1.01
C GLN A 86 -18.51 -3.61 -0.25
N TYR A 87 -17.63 -4.03 0.66
CA TYR A 87 -16.77 -3.14 1.45
C TYR A 87 -15.29 -3.22 1.06
N ARG A 88 -14.98 -3.89 -0.07
CA ARG A 88 -13.62 -3.93 -0.61
C ARG A 88 -13.16 -2.52 -0.99
N HIS A 89 -11.93 -2.22 -0.65
CA HIS A 89 -11.37 -0.89 -0.74
C HIS A 89 -9.87 -0.94 -1.04
N VAL A 90 -9.32 0.19 -1.47
CA VAL A 90 -7.91 0.51 -1.30
C VAL A 90 -7.75 1.38 -0.06
N HIS A 91 -6.82 1.01 0.82
CA HIS A 91 -6.44 1.83 1.96
C HIS A 91 -5.27 2.72 1.56
N ILE A 92 -5.40 4.03 1.79
CA ILE A 92 -4.42 5.04 1.39
C ILE A 92 -3.95 5.80 2.64
N GLU A 93 -2.64 5.82 2.87
CA GLU A 93 -2.01 6.65 3.89
C GLU A 93 -1.13 7.71 3.24
N ALA A 94 -1.05 8.89 3.86
CA ALA A 94 -0.15 9.97 3.47
C ALA A 94 0.74 10.41 4.65
N SER A 95 2.01 10.70 4.38
CA SER A 95 2.98 11.11 5.41
C SER A 95 3.93 12.20 4.88
N ARG A 96 4.36 13.09 5.77
CA ARG A 96 5.33 14.18 5.50
C ARG A 96 6.78 13.81 5.81
N ASP A 97 6.99 12.76 6.59
CA ASP A 97 8.31 12.29 7.04
C ASP A 97 8.63 10.87 6.54
N GLY A 98 7.69 10.25 5.83
CA GLY A 98 7.81 8.87 5.35
C GLY A 98 7.55 7.82 6.43
N ILE A 99 7.16 8.24 7.64
CA ILE A 99 6.81 7.35 8.74
C ILE A 99 5.30 7.08 8.71
N PHE A 100 4.94 5.80 8.82
CA PHE A 100 3.57 5.32 8.83
C PHE A 100 3.32 4.50 10.10
N TYR A 101 2.32 4.89 10.89
CA TYR A 101 2.01 4.27 12.19
C TYR A 101 0.91 3.18 12.10
N GLY A 102 0.43 2.85 10.90
CA GLY A 102 -0.64 1.87 10.68
C GLY A 102 -0.15 0.43 10.44
N GLY A 103 -0.97 -0.55 10.85
CA GLY A 103 -0.81 -1.97 10.56
C GLY A 103 0.26 -2.70 11.39
N LYS A 104 -0.08 -3.88 11.93
CA LYS A 104 0.86 -4.75 12.65
C LYS A 104 1.60 -5.66 11.66
N LYS A 105 2.90 -5.86 11.90
CA LYS A 105 3.63 -6.97 11.27
C LYS A 105 3.16 -8.27 11.93
N LYS A 106 2.93 -9.35 11.16
CA LYS A 106 2.74 -10.66 11.78
C LYS A 106 4.02 -11.04 12.51
N SER A 107 3.94 -11.25 13.82
CA SER A 107 4.99 -11.93 14.56
C SER A 107 5.09 -13.36 14.04
N ARG A 108 6.31 -13.84 13.78
CA ARG A 108 6.53 -15.27 13.59
C ARG A 108 6.35 -15.92 14.96
N SER A 109 5.27 -16.69 15.15
CA SER A 109 5.18 -17.63 16.27
C SER A 109 6.31 -18.64 16.10
N ARG A 110 7.33 -18.54 16.96
CA ARG A 110 8.39 -19.54 17.06
C ARG A 110 7.82 -20.66 17.92
N THR A 111 7.29 -21.72 17.30
CA THR A 111 7.00 -22.95 18.02
C THR A 111 8.34 -23.57 18.37
N VAL A 112 8.79 -23.38 19.60
CA VAL A 112 9.89 -24.17 20.17
C VAL A 112 9.26 -25.50 20.54
N TYR A 113 9.54 -26.54 19.76
CA TYR A 113 9.40 -27.90 20.25
C TYR A 113 10.60 -28.15 21.17
N GLU A 114 10.36 -28.18 22.48
CA GLU A 114 11.30 -28.72 23.45
C GLU A 114 11.40 -30.23 23.25
N ASN A 115 12.63 -30.74 23.11
CA ASN A 115 13.02 -32.12 23.36
C ASN A 115 13.96 -32.10 24.57
#